data_AF-A0A1H2D0R4-F1
#
_entry.id   AF-A0A1H2D0R4-F1
#
_cell.length_a   1.000
_cell.length_b   1.000
_cell.length_c   1.000
_cell.angle_alpha   90.00
_cell.angle_beta   90.00
_cell.angle_gamma   90.00
#
_symmetry.space_group_name_H-M   'P 1'
#
loop_
_entity.id
_entity.type
_entity.pdbx_description
1 polymer ?
#
loop_
_entity_poly.entity_id
_entity_poly.type
_entity_poly.pdbx_seq_one_letter_code
_entity_poly.pdbx_strand_id
1 'polypeptide(L)'
;MRWSNLPPRPDRGCSPAGAYCLAGDTPILLADGSTRPLAQIRPGDAVMGTMGAGAHRRYVPTTVLDHGASSGPCFRVTLADGTRLVSSGDHRFLTDRGWRHVSPAEPHLPALAVGDLMFGVGRFAEPPKESPDYQAGFVCGLVRGDAAGGGAVEGDAWIRADGYLDDVSLTEAVRWPQAPTGDWFRGFLAGAFGAVGRTDRLAVLFECGDPAFLHRIAEALAHLGLVARGPGLVRPDAVGRVETERHLDAALRFRHLTGAALPPLDASGAGVRRERRLTVVDIEDLGLTLPLYDIATGTGDFIADGLVSHPGLVRNVHTSPDLDSGHDVDTRIVVKVNAGEPIRREPPSPGPRRLQRPRPAGRPRAPRLPGPIS
;
A
#
# COMPACT_ATOMS: atom_id res chain seq x y z
N MET A 1 -10.50 -40.74 -12.41
CA MET A 1 -10.06 -39.39 -12.01
C MET A 1 -9.30 -39.51 -10.70
N ARG A 2 -7.96 -39.47 -10.74
CA ARG A 2 -7.11 -39.46 -9.54
C ARG A 2 -6.40 -38.11 -9.50
N TRP A 3 -6.68 -37.33 -8.45
CA TRP A 3 -5.97 -36.11 -8.13
C TRP A 3 -4.62 -36.52 -7.53
N SER A 4 -3.54 -36.04 -8.13
CA SER A 4 -2.17 -36.27 -7.69
C SER A 4 -1.86 -35.38 -6.49
N ASN A 5 -1.92 -35.94 -5.28
CA ASN A 5 -1.28 -35.35 -4.10
C ASN A 5 0.23 -35.53 -4.24
N LEU A 6 0.94 -34.49 -4.70
CA LEU A 6 2.38 -34.39 -4.52
C LEU A 6 2.67 -33.35 -3.42
N PRO A 7 3.42 -33.70 -2.37
CA PRO A 7 3.93 -32.72 -1.42
C PRO A 7 4.93 -31.78 -2.14
N PRO A 8 5.11 -30.54 -1.65
CA PRO A 8 6.13 -29.64 -2.18
C PRO A 8 7.51 -30.34 -2.06
N ARG A 9 8.24 -30.39 -3.17
CA ARG A 9 9.59 -30.98 -3.22
C ARG A 9 10.55 -30.16 -2.37
N PRO A 10 11.25 -30.75 -1.38
CA PRO A 10 12.22 -30.02 -0.57
C PRO A 10 13.63 -30.30 -1.08
N ASP A 11 14.17 -29.42 -1.94
CA ASP A 11 15.61 -29.21 -2.22
C ASP A 11 15.88 -28.60 -3.62
N ARG A 12 15.88 -27.27 -3.69
CA ARG A 12 16.77 -26.56 -4.62
C ARG A 12 17.69 -25.70 -3.76
N GLY A 13 18.99 -25.91 -3.92
CA GLY A 13 20.06 -25.42 -3.04
C GLY A 13 19.79 -24.04 -2.46
N CYS A 14 19.70 -24.00 -1.13
CA CYS A 14 19.73 -22.76 -0.37
C CYS A 14 21.09 -22.11 -0.65
N SER A 15 21.09 -21.01 -1.42
CA SER A 15 22.27 -20.15 -1.50
C SER A 15 22.52 -19.58 -0.09
N PRO A 16 23.78 -19.39 0.33
CA PRO A 16 24.08 -18.88 1.65
C PRO A 16 23.51 -17.46 1.77
N ALA A 17 22.65 -17.26 2.78
CA ALA A 17 22.03 -16.01 3.19
C ALA A 17 21.17 -15.31 2.11
N GLY A 18 19.84 -15.35 2.28
CA GLY A 18 19.00 -14.32 1.68
C GLY A 18 19.39 -12.97 2.27
N ALA A 19 20.13 -12.17 1.50
CA ALA A 19 20.77 -10.95 1.98
C ALA A 19 19.75 -9.89 2.46
N TYR A 20 18.47 -9.95 2.07
CA TYR A 20 17.51 -8.93 2.45
C TYR A 20 16.14 -9.53 2.78
N CYS A 21 16.06 -10.40 3.78
CA CYS A 21 14.80 -11.09 4.11
C CYS A 21 14.14 -10.58 5.40
N LEU A 22 12.82 -10.74 5.50
CA LEU A 22 11.94 -10.37 6.62
C LEU A 22 11.15 -11.59 7.12
N ALA A 23 10.64 -11.54 8.33
CA ALA A 23 9.76 -12.60 8.85
C ALA A 23 8.47 -12.71 8.02
N GLY A 24 7.97 -13.93 7.84
CA GLY A 24 6.85 -14.21 6.92
C GLY A 24 5.50 -13.62 7.32
N ASP A 25 5.33 -13.31 8.60
CA ASP A 25 4.16 -12.63 9.17
C ASP A 25 4.24 -11.10 9.02
N THR A 26 5.36 -10.55 8.55
CA THR A 26 5.53 -9.10 8.30
C THR A 26 4.45 -8.62 7.32
N PRO A 27 3.59 -7.67 7.72
CA PRO A 27 2.53 -7.18 6.85
C PRO A 27 3.09 -6.30 5.73
N ILE A 28 2.76 -6.64 4.49
CA ILE A 28 3.12 -5.88 3.30
C ILE A 28 1.93 -5.03 2.87
N LEU A 29 2.17 -3.73 2.63
CA LEU A 29 1.13 -2.82 2.16
C LEU A 29 0.83 -3.11 0.68
N LEU A 30 -0.40 -3.50 0.40
CA LEU A 30 -0.90 -3.70 -0.95
C LEU A 30 -1.27 -2.36 -1.60
N ALA A 31 -1.33 -2.32 -2.92
CA ALA A 31 -1.61 -1.11 -3.68
C ALA A 31 -2.98 -0.46 -3.39
N ASP A 32 -3.93 -1.24 -2.86
CA ASP A 32 -5.27 -0.80 -2.47
C ASP A 32 -5.37 -0.33 -1.00
N GLY A 33 -4.24 -0.30 -0.28
CA GLY A 33 -4.16 0.06 1.14
C GLY A 33 -4.55 -1.06 2.11
N SER A 34 -4.83 -2.28 1.64
CA SER A 34 -4.92 -3.46 2.50
C SER A 34 -3.52 -4.00 2.83
N THR A 35 -3.44 -4.95 3.75
CA THR A 35 -2.18 -5.61 4.12
C THR A 35 -2.28 -7.11 3.93
N ARG A 36 -1.15 -7.74 3.59
CA ARG A 36 -1.03 -9.19 3.51
C ARG A 36 0.32 -9.63 4.08
N PRO A 37 0.39 -10.72 4.86
CA PRO A 37 1.66 -11.26 5.34
C PRO A 37 2.61 -11.56 4.17
N LEU A 38 3.90 -11.23 4.33
CA LEU A 38 4.92 -11.40 3.30
C LEU A 38 4.95 -12.83 2.73
N ALA A 39 4.83 -13.86 3.58
CA ALA A 39 4.83 -15.26 3.14
C ALA A 39 3.65 -15.62 2.21
N GLN A 40 2.59 -14.80 2.18
CA GLN A 40 1.41 -15.00 1.34
C GLN A 40 1.42 -14.15 0.06
N ILE A 41 2.41 -13.26 -0.09
CA ILE A 41 2.60 -12.45 -1.30
C ILE A 41 3.02 -13.36 -2.45
N ARG A 42 2.53 -13.06 -3.65
CA ARG A 42 2.82 -13.81 -4.88
C ARG A 42 3.32 -12.90 -5.99
N PRO A 43 4.17 -13.40 -6.89
CA PRO A 43 4.47 -12.71 -8.14
C PRO A 43 3.18 -12.33 -8.88
N GLY A 44 3.12 -11.10 -9.36
CA GLY A 44 1.94 -10.50 -9.98
C GLY A 44 1.06 -9.68 -9.02
N ASP A 45 1.21 -9.84 -7.69
CA ASP A 45 0.49 -8.98 -6.73
C ASP A 45 0.92 -7.51 -6.89
N ALA A 46 -0.03 -6.60 -6.69
CA ALA A 46 0.22 -5.16 -6.66
C ALA A 46 0.48 -4.71 -5.22
N VAL A 47 1.70 -4.26 -4.95
CA VAL A 47 2.13 -3.75 -3.63
C VAL A 47 2.49 -2.27 -3.72
N MET A 48 2.62 -1.63 -2.56
CA MET A 48 3.13 -0.27 -2.48
C MET A 48 4.65 -0.27 -2.43
N GLY A 49 5.25 0.41 -3.40
CA GLY A 49 6.66 0.81 -3.40
C GLY A 49 6.77 2.32 -3.40
N THR A 50 7.97 2.82 -3.70
CA THR A 50 8.26 4.24 -3.77
C THR A 50 9.18 4.58 -4.94
N MET A 51 9.16 5.83 -5.37
CA MET A 51 10.05 6.37 -6.40
C MET A 51 10.57 7.74 -6.01
N GLY A 52 11.73 8.11 -6.55
CA GLY A 52 12.43 9.36 -6.24
C GLY A 52 13.37 9.22 -5.03
N ALA A 53 13.99 10.33 -4.63
CA ALA A 53 15.03 10.35 -3.62
C ALA A 53 14.74 11.41 -2.52
N GLY A 54 15.26 11.15 -1.31
CA GLY A 54 15.14 12.05 -0.16
C GLY A 54 13.71 12.53 0.11
N ALA A 55 13.55 13.84 0.31
CA ALA A 55 12.24 14.46 0.57
C ALA A 55 11.26 14.44 -0.63
N HIS A 56 11.76 14.12 -1.83
CA HIS A 56 10.93 14.01 -3.04
C HIS A 56 10.42 12.60 -3.29
N ARG A 57 10.76 11.63 -2.43
CA ARG A 57 10.26 10.26 -2.55
C ARG A 57 8.74 10.21 -2.44
N ARG A 58 8.10 9.46 -3.34
CA ARG A 58 6.65 9.31 -3.45
C ARG A 58 6.23 7.86 -3.46
N TYR A 59 5.09 7.56 -2.86
CA TYR A 59 4.44 6.27 -2.95
C TYR A 59 3.96 5.99 -4.37
N VAL A 60 4.17 4.77 -4.85
CA VAL A 60 3.66 4.30 -6.15
C VAL A 60 3.26 2.81 -6.08
N PRO A 61 2.17 2.40 -6.74
CA PRO A 61 1.89 0.99 -6.97
C PRO A 61 3.00 0.35 -7.79
N THR A 62 3.38 -0.87 -7.42
CA THR A 62 4.42 -1.66 -8.09
C THR A 62 4.02 -3.12 -8.10
N THR A 63 4.50 -3.87 -9.09
CA THR A 63 4.20 -5.29 -9.21
C THR A 63 5.30 -6.12 -8.57
N VAL A 64 4.90 -7.14 -7.81
CA VAL A 64 5.80 -8.16 -7.30
C VAL A 64 6.29 -9.01 -8.47
N LEU A 65 7.60 -9.06 -8.67
CA LEU A 65 8.24 -9.77 -9.78
C LEU A 65 8.62 -11.20 -9.41
N ASP A 66 8.99 -11.41 -8.15
CA ASP A 66 9.44 -12.71 -7.65
C ASP A 66 9.27 -12.78 -6.12
N HIS A 67 9.26 -13.99 -5.56
CA HIS A 67 9.10 -14.25 -4.13
C HIS A 67 10.01 -15.42 -3.71
N GLY A 68 10.86 -15.16 -2.72
CA GLY A 68 11.85 -16.10 -2.22
C GLY A 68 11.70 -16.37 -0.74
N ALA A 69 12.24 -17.51 -0.31
CA ALA A 69 12.38 -17.86 1.10
C ALA A 69 13.82 -18.33 1.36
N SER A 70 14.34 -17.98 2.51
CA SER A 70 15.63 -18.45 3.02
C SER A 70 15.52 -18.73 4.52
N SER A 71 16.58 -19.22 5.13
CA SER A 71 16.67 -19.30 6.59
C SER A 71 18.01 -18.74 7.03
N GLY A 72 18.01 -17.97 8.10
CA GLY A 72 19.23 -17.34 8.59
C GLY A 72 19.04 -16.68 9.96
N PRO A 73 20.14 -16.17 10.54
CA PRO A 73 20.10 -15.39 11.78
C PRO A 73 19.16 -14.20 11.66
N CYS A 74 18.41 -13.96 12.72
CA CYS A 74 17.34 -12.97 12.75
C CYS A 74 17.63 -11.88 13.77
N PHE A 75 17.37 -10.65 13.36
CA PHE A 75 17.48 -9.45 14.19
C PHE A 75 16.11 -8.82 14.34
N ARG A 76 15.85 -8.25 15.50
CA ARG A 76 14.65 -7.44 15.76
C ARG A 76 15.04 -5.98 15.81
N VAL A 77 14.38 -5.18 14.97
CA VAL A 77 14.45 -3.72 15.02
C VAL A 77 13.18 -3.21 15.71
N THR A 78 13.35 -2.42 16.77
CA THR A 78 12.22 -1.78 17.47
C THR A 78 12.26 -0.27 17.26
N LEU A 79 11.11 0.32 16.95
CA LEU A 79 10.94 1.76 16.79
C LEU A 79 10.21 2.39 17.97
N ALA A 80 10.31 3.71 18.10
CA ALA A 80 9.72 4.49 19.19
C ALA A 80 8.18 4.41 19.25
N ASP A 81 7.50 4.14 18.13
CA ASP A 81 6.05 3.90 18.06
C ASP A 81 5.63 2.47 18.45
N GLY A 82 6.60 1.61 18.77
CA GLY A 82 6.38 0.21 19.11
C GLY A 82 6.33 -0.74 17.91
N THR A 83 6.62 -0.27 16.68
CA THR A 83 6.85 -1.15 15.53
C THR A 83 8.01 -2.10 15.84
N ARG A 84 7.85 -3.39 15.48
CA ARG A 84 8.87 -4.43 15.68
C ARG A 84 8.99 -5.28 14.42
N LEU A 85 10.10 -5.14 13.72
CA LEU A 85 10.38 -5.94 12.53
C LEU A 85 11.43 -6.98 12.82
N VAL A 86 11.22 -8.18 12.31
CA VAL A 86 12.21 -9.26 12.34
C VAL A 86 12.77 -9.43 10.93
N SER A 87 14.09 -9.31 10.79
CA SER A 87 14.79 -9.35 9.50
C SER A 87 16.10 -10.11 9.57
N SER A 88 16.71 -10.38 8.41
CA SER A 88 18.13 -10.71 8.34
C SER A 88 18.99 -9.50 8.72
N GLY A 89 20.24 -9.73 9.12
CA GLY A 89 21.19 -8.66 9.45
C GLY A 89 21.53 -7.79 8.24
N ASP A 90 21.62 -8.39 7.06
CA ASP A 90 21.90 -7.66 5.82
C ASP A 90 20.66 -6.92 5.26
N HIS A 91 19.46 -7.11 5.82
CA HIS A 91 18.27 -6.39 5.34
C HIS A 91 18.45 -4.88 5.47
N ARG A 92 18.03 -4.12 4.44
CA ARG A 92 18.20 -2.67 4.41
C ARG A 92 16.87 -1.94 4.51
N PHE A 93 16.87 -0.90 5.32
CA PHE A 93 15.76 0.03 5.40
C PHE A 93 16.21 1.44 5.02
N LEU A 94 15.26 2.24 4.50
CA LEU A 94 15.53 3.63 4.17
C LEU A 94 15.45 4.51 5.42
N THR A 95 16.55 5.21 5.69
CA THR A 95 16.67 6.17 6.80
C THR A 95 16.93 7.59 6.28
N ASP A 96 16.91 8.57 7.17
CA ASP A 96 17.36 9.94 6.90
C ASP A 96 18.84 10.06 6.52
N ARG A 97 19.62 8.99 6.70
CA ARG A 97 21.03 8.88 6.33
C ARG A 97 21.26 7.91 5.17
N GLY A 98 20.22 7.63 4.38
CA GLY A 98 20.23 6.68 3.27
C GLY A 98 19.87 5.25 3.68
N TRP A 99 20.14 4.30 2.80
CA TRP A 99 19.92 2.88 3.08
C TRP A 99 20.91 2.35 4.11
N ARG A 100 20.39 1.66 5.14
CA ARG A 100 21.18 1.10 6.24
C ARG A 100 20.84 -0.37 6.47
N HIS A 101 21.86 -1.21 6.60
CA HIS A 101 21.72 -2.62 6.95
C HIS A 101 21.41 -2.76 8.43
N VAL A 102 20.56 -3.70 8.83
CA VAL A 102 20.22 -3.89 10.25
C VAL A 102 21.44 -4.23 11.11
N SER A 103 22.24 -5.18 10.67
CA SER A 103 23.49 -5.62 11.29
C SER A 103 24.36 -6.32 10.23
N PRO A 104 25.07 -5.54 9.38
CA PRO A 104 25.79 -6.10 8.25
C PRO A 104 26.93 -7.01 8.70
N ALA A 105 27.17 -8.09 7.96
CA ALA A 105 28.33 -8.96 8.20
C ALA A 105 29.67 -8.25 7.94
N GLU A 106 29.69 -7.31 6.98
CA GLU A 106 30.87 -6.54 6.61
C GLU A 106 30.91 -5.18 7.33
N PRO A 107 31.91 -4.91 8.19
CA PRO A 107 31.90 -3.73 9.08
C PRO A 107 31.93 -2.36 8.39
N HIS A 108 32.30 -2.30 7.11
CA HIS A 108 32.38 -1.04 6.35
C HIS A 108 31.03 -0.65 5.72
N LEU A 109 30.06 -1.58 5.70
CA LEU A 109 28.74 -1.29 5.17
C LEU A 109 27.98 -0.35 6.11
N PRO A 110 27.17 0.58 5.57
CA PRO A 110 26.33 1.45 6.38
C PRO A 110 25.36 0.65 7.25
N ALA A 111 25.62 0.55 8.55
CA ALA A 111 24.77 -0.12 9.53
C ALA A 111 23.72 0.85 10.12
N LEU A 112 22.58 0.30 10.50
CA LEU A 112 21.51 0.97 11.22
C LEU A 112 21.96 1.21 12.66
N ALA A 113 21.63 2.37 13.20
CA ALA A 113 21.96 2.74 14.57
C ALA A 113 20.72 3.21 15.33
N VAL A 114 20.75 3.00 16.66
CA VAL A 114 19.78 3.64 17.56
C VAL A 114 19.82 5.16 17.35
N GLY A 115 18.65 5.76 17.17
CA GLY A 115 18.49 7.18 16.84
C GLY A 115 18.31 7.46 15.34
N ASP A 116 18.57 6.51 14.44
CA ASP A 116 18.28 6.67 13.01
C ASP A 116 16.77 6.83 12.78
N LEU A 117 16.40 7.68 11.83
CA LEU A 117 15.01 8.00 11.54
C LEU A 117 14.57 7.32 10.24
N MET A 118 13.59 6.43 10.33
CA MET A 118 13.14 5.63 9.18
C MET A 118 12.02 6.31 8.39
N PHE A 119 11.91 5.95 7.10
CA PHE A 119 10.84 6.40 6.22
C PHE A 119 9.68 5.40 6.18
N GLY A 120 8.46 5.91 6.18
CA GLY A 120 7.27 5.07 6.14
C GLY A 120 6.02 5.72 6.71
N VAL A 121 5.02 4.88 6.97
CA VAL A 121 3.77 5.21 7.66
C VAL A 121 3.79 4.80 9.15
N GLY A 122 4.69 3.88 9.54
CA GLY A 122 4.75 3.27 10.87
C GLY A 122 3.79 2.09 11.03
N ARG A 123 3.78 1.49 12.23
CA ARG A 123 3.00 0.28 12.52
C ARG A 123 1.54 0.38 12.03
N PHE A 124 1.08 -0.66 11.35
CA PHE A 124 -0.33 -0.79 11.03
C PHE A 124 -1.13 -1.05 12.32
N ALA A 125 -2.17 -0.25 12.56
CA ALA A 125 -3.03 -0.49 13.71
C ALA A 125 -3.75 -1.85 13.59
N GLU A 126 -4.03 -2.46 14.74
CA GLU A 126 -4.83 -3.68 14.76
C GLU A 126 -6.29 -3.37 14.36
N PRO A 127 -6.93 -4.23 13.54
CA PRO A 127 -8.37 -4.19 13.30
C PRO A 127 -9.17 -4.18 14.63
N PRO A 128 -10.34 -3.52 14.67
CA PRO A 128 -11.17 -3.54 15.87
C PRO A 128 -11.61 -4.96 16.18
N LYS A 129 -11.68 -5.28 17.46
CA LYS A 129 -12.49 -6.41 17.91
C LYS A 129 -13.94 -5.95 17.83
N GLU A 130 -14.80 -6.74 17.19
CA GLU A 130 -16.23 -6.43 17.09
C GLU A 130 -16.94 -6.76 18.41
N SER A 131 -16.49 -6.12 19.50
CA SER A 131 -17.07 -6.22 20.83
C SER A 131 -18.49 -5.65 20.85
N PRO A 132 -19.33 -5.96 21.85
CA PRO A 132 -20.66 -5.37 21.97
C PRO A 132 -20.66 -3.83 21.94
N ASP A 133 -19.63 -3.21 22.54
CA ASP A 133 -19.43 -1.76 22.49
C ASP A 133 -19.17 -1.26 21.07
N TYR A 134 -18.30 -1.95 20.31
CA TYR A 134 -18.06 -1.65 18.90
C TYR A 134 -19.33 -1.81 18.07
N GLN A 135 -20.06 -2.91 18.25
CA GLN A 135 -21.30 -3.19 17.53
C GLN A 135 -22.36 -2.13 17.80
N ALA A 136 -22.55 -1.75 19.08
CA ALA A 136 -23.44 -0.67 19.48
C ALA A 136 -23.02 0.67 18.88
N GLY A 137 -21.73 0.98 18.89
CA GLY A 137 -21.17 2.15 18.22
C GLY A 137 -21.47 2.16 16.73
N PHE A 138 -21.24 1.03 16.05
CA PHE A 138 -21.47 0.86 14.62
C PHE A 138 -22.91 1.15 14.23
N VAL A 139 -23.86 0.50 14.91
CA VAL A 139 -25.30 0.75 14.69
C VAL A 139 -25.66 2.20 15.01
N CYS A 140 -25.11 2.78 16.11
CA CYS A 140 -25.34 4.19 16.45
C CYS A 140 -24.91 5.14 15.33
N GLY A 141 -23.70 4.94 14.79
CA GLY A 141 -23.12 5.78 13.76
C GLY A 141 -23.89 5.69 12.44
N LEU A 142 -24.26 4.47 12.06
CA LEU A 142 -24.98 4.21 10.82
C LEU A 142 -26.39 4.81 10.84
N VAL A 143 -27.19 4.49 11.86
CA VAL A 143 -28.59 4.94 11.97
C VAL A 143 -28.68 6.47 12.11
N ARG A 144 -27.81 7.08 12.91
CA ARG A 144 -27.80 8.54 13.06
C ARG A 144 -27.25 9.25 11.85
N GLY A 145 -26.24 8.68 11.19
CA GLY A 145 -25.71 9.22 9.95
C GLY A 145 -26.75 9.21 8.84
N ASP A 146 -27.51 8.12 8.72
CA ASP A 146 -28.60 7.99 7.74
C ASP A 146 -29.66 9.09 7.92
N ALA A 147 -30.11 9.29 9.17
CA ALA A 147 -31.04 10.36 9.52
C ALA A 147 -30.49 11.77 9.22
N ALA A 148 -29.17 11.95 9.26
CA ALA A 148 -28.50 13.23 9.01
C ALA A 148 -28.13 13.48 7.53
N GLY A 149 -27.99 12.41 6.73
CA GLY A 149 -27.49 12.43 5.36
C GLY A 149 -28.56 12.62 4.27
N GLY A 150 -29.84 12.50 4.62
CA GLY A 150 -30.95 12.74 3.70
C GLY A 150 -31.30 11.58 2.75
N GLY A 151 -30.81 10.37 3.01
CA GLY A 151 -31.26 9.16 2.30
C GLY A 151 -30.34 7.94 2.46
N ALA A 152 -30.95 6.79 2.72
CA ALA A 152 -30.28 5.51 2.86
C ALA A 152 -29.68 5.03 1.53
N VAL A 153 -28.36 4.86 1.51
CA VAL A 153 -27.72 3.99 0.52
C VAL A 153 -27.64 2.61 1.18
N GLU A 154 -28.58 1.74 0.84
CA GLU A 154 -28.50 0.32 1.18
C GLU A 154 -27.19 -0.24 0.61
N GLY A 155 -26.39 -0.91 1.45
CA GLY A 155 -25.03 -1.31 1.11
C GLY A 155 -24.36 -2.14 2.20
N ASP A 156 -23.07 -2.45 2.01
CA ASP A 156 -22.31 -3.36 2.88
C ASP A 156 -22.37 -3.01 4.38
N ALA A 157 -22.48 -1.71 4.71
CA ALA A 157 -22.61 -1.26 6.09
C ALA A 157 -23.94 -1.68 6.74
N TRP A 158 -25.05 -1.67 6.00
CA TRP A 158 -26.36 -2.12 6.49
C TRP A 158 -26.41 -3.64 6.65
N ILE A 159 -25.81 -4.39 5.72
CA ILE A 159 -25.65 -5.85 5.84
C ILE A 159 -24.84 -6.19 7.09
N ARG A 160 -23.76 -5.43 7.35
CA ARG A 160 -22.95 -5.60 8.55
C ARG A 160 -23.71 -5.23 9.83
N ALA A 161 -24.53 -4.18 9.80
CA ALA A 161 -25.36 -3.79 10.95
C ALA A 161 -26.43 -4.83 11.28
N ASP A 162 -27.04 -5.47 10.27
CA ASP A 162 -28.04 -6.51 10.47
C ASP A 162 -27.49 -7.64 11.36
N GLY A 163 -26.26 -8.10 11.08
CA GLY A 163 -25.58 -9.10 11.91
C GLY A 163 -25.25 -8.65 13.35
N TYR A 164 -25.33 -7.35 13.67
CA TYR A 164 -25.13 -6.85 15.03
C TYR A 164 -26.42 -6.68 15.83
N LEU A 165 -27.57 -6.60 15.15
CA LEU A 165 -28.86 -6.44 15.81
C LEU A 165 -29.35 -7.74 16.49
N ASP A 166 -28.71 -8.87 16.20
CA ASP A 166 -28.90 -10.12 16.95
C ASP A 166 -28.40 -10.01 18.40
N ASP A 167 -27.32 -9.25 18.64
CA ASP A 167 -26.66 -9.12 19.93
C ASP A 167 -26.98 -7.80 20.65
N VAL A 168 -27.45 -6.78 19.93
CA VAL A 168 -27.65 -5.42 20.46
C VAL A 168 -29.06 -4.91 20.17
N SER A 169 -29.77 -4.44 21.21
CA SER A 169 -31.05 -3.76 21.05
C SER A 169 -30.91 -2.46 20.28
N LEU A 170 -31.65 -2.31 19.16
CA LEU A 170 -31.67 -1.09 18.35
C LEU A 170 -31.97 0.17 19.19
N THR A 171 -32.85 0.06 20.18
CA THR A 171 -33.23 1.20 21.03
C THR A 171 -32.07 1.66 21.93
N GLU A 172 -31.21 0.74 22.33
CA GLU A 172 -30.02 1.02 23.13
C GLU A 172 -28.87 1.48 22.25
N ALA A 173 -28.68 0.84 21.09
CA ALA A 173 -27.62 1.14 20.14
C ALA A 173 -27.69 2.58 19.60
N VAL A 174 -28.87 3.14 19.37
CA VAL A 174 -29.00 4.50 18.81
C VAL A 174 -28.74 5.60 19.86
N ARG A 175 -28.52 5.26 21.14
CA ARG A 175 -28.23 6.24 22.19
C ARG A 175 -26.76 6.65 22.16
N TRP A 176 -26.52 7.94 22.43
CA TRP A 176 -25.18 8.39 22.78
C TRP A 176 -24.86 7.99 24.22
N PRO A 177 -23.87 7.13 24.46
CA PRO A 177 -23.47 6.79 25.82
C PRO A 177 -22.87 8.02 26.51
N GLN A 178 -23.09 8.14 27.82
CA GLN A 178 -22.49 9.23 28.61
C GLN A 178 -20.96 9.09 28.72
N ALA A 179 -20.45 7.86 28.74
CA ALA A 179 -19.04 7.54 28.78
C ALA A 179 -18.72 6.53 27.65
N PRO A 180 -18.50 6.99 26.41
CA PRO A 180 -18.16 6.11 25.31
C PRO A 180 -16.78 5.48 25.48
N THR A 181 -16.65 4.20 25.16
CA THR A 181 -15.36 3.49 25.16
C THR A 181 -14.63 3.70 23.82
N GLY A 182 -13.33 3.37 23.79
CA GLY A 182 -12.55 3.39 22.55
C GLY A 182 -13.13 2.46 21.48
N ASP A 183 -13.64 1.30 21.88
CA ASP A 183 -14.29 0.34 20.96
C ASP A 183 -15.59 0.91 20.41
N TRP A 184 -16.41 1.55 21.25
CA TRP A 184 -17.60 2.27 20.80
C TRP A 184 -17.25 3.36 19.78
N PHE A 185 -16.21 4.16 20.02
CA PHE A 185 -15.78 5.19 19.06
C PHE A 185 -15.33 4.61 17.71
N ARG A 186 -14.63 3.47 17.71
CA ARG A 186 -14.23 2.77 16.47
C ARG A 186 -15.44 2.32 15.67
N GLY A 187 -16.41 1.70 16.36
CA GLY A 187 -17.67 1.28 15.76
C GLY A 187 -18.44 2.48 15.22
N PHE A 188 -18.62 3.51 16.04
CA PHE A 188 -19.32 4.75 15.68
C PHE A 188 -18.77 5.38 14.41
N LEU A 189 -17.45 5.49 14.28
CA LEU A 189 -16.83 6.03 13.07
C LEU A 189 -17.02 5.12 11.86
N ALA A 190 -16.98 3.80 12.02
CA ALA A 190 -17.23 2.87 10.92
C ALA A 190 -18.68 2.92 10.41
N GLY A 191 -19.66 2.97 11.32
CA GLY A 191 -21.06 3.15 10.98
C GLY A 191 -21.34 4.52 10.36
N ALA A 192 -20.80 5.59 10.97
CA ALA A 192 -20.92 6.94 10.43
C ALA A 192 -20.31 7.05 9.03
N PHE A 193 -19.20 6.36 8.78
CA PHE A 193 -18.58 6.32 7.45
C PHE A 193 -19.47 5.60 6.45
N GLY A 194 -20.13 4.50 6.85
CA GLY A 194 -21.09 3.80 5.99
C GLY A 194 -22.32 4.64 5.59
N ALA A 195 -22.71 5.63 6.41
CA ALA A 195 -23.86 6.48 6.15
C ALA A 195 -23.52 7.79 5.40
N VAL A 196 -22.53 8.53 5.87
CA VAL A 196 -22.21 9.89 5.38
C VAL A 196 -20.74 10.06 5.00
N GLY A 197 -19.98 8.96 5.08
CA GLY A 197 -18.57 8.93 4.80
C GLY A 197 -18.27 8.87 3.31
N ARG A 198 -17.15 9.47 2.94
CA ARG A 198 -16.53 9.25 1.64
C ARG A 198 -15.02 9.38 1.74
N THR A 199 -14.34 8.88 0.72
CA THR A 199 -12.89 9.04 0.59
C THR A 199 -12.57 9.91 -0.62
N ASP A 200 -11.69 10.89 -0.43
CA ASP A 200 -11.06 11.66 -1.50
C ASP A 200 -9.56 11.35 -1.51
N ARG A 201 -9.18 10.35 -2.32
CA ARG A 201 -7.86 9.71 -2.37
C ARG A 201 -7.39 9.16 -1.01
N LEU A 202 -6.79 10.00 -0.18
CA LEU A 202 -6.30 9.66 1.16
C LEU A 202 -7.08 10.36 2.29
N ALA A 203 -7.95 11.31 1.96
CA ALA A 203 -8.75 12.01 2.94
C ALA A 203 -10.02 11.20 3.24
N VAL A 204 -10.36 11.04 4.52
CA VAL A 204 -11.66 10.53 4.97
C VAL A 204 -12.52 11.73 5.32
N LEU A 205 -13.73 11.78 4.75
CA LEU A 205 -14.64 12.90 4.91
C LEU A 205 -16.00 12.43 5.40
N PHE A 206 -16.63 13.27 6.22
CA PHE A 206 -18.01 13.11 6.66
C PHE A 206 -18.75 14.41 6.35
N GLU A 207 -19.86 14.32 5.64
CA GLU A 207 -20.67 15.49 5.27
C GLU A 207 -22.15 15.25 5.50
N CYS A 208 -22.78 16.08 6.33
CA CYS A 208 -24.21 16.00 6.60
C CYS A 208 -24.76 17.34 7.12
N GLY A 209 -26.08 17.42 7.26
CA GLY A 209 -26.79 18.61 7.76
C GLY A 209 -26.90 18.71 9.28
N ASP A 210 -26.38 17.74 10.04
CA ASP A 210 -26.45 17.70 11.51
C ASP A 210 -25.10 18.11 12.15
N PRO A 211 -24.98 19.34 12.70
CA PRO A 211 -23.75 19.80 13.34
C PRO A 211 -23.39 19.02 14.60
N ALA A 212 -24.37 18.49 15.33
CA ALA A 212 -24.13 17.74 16.57
C ALA A 212 -23.53 16.36 16.24
N PHE A 213 -24.00 15.73 15.16
CA PHE A 213 -23.41 14.49 14.65
C PHE A 213 -21.97 14.70 14.17
N LEU A 214 -21.71 15.76 13.40
CA LEU A 214 -20.35 16.08 12.96
C LEU A 214 -19.41 16.41 14.12
N HIS A 215 -19.89 17.08 15.17
CA HIS A 215 -19.10 17.32 16.38
C HIS A 215 -18.73 16.01 17.08
N ARG A 216 -19.67 15.06 17.14
CA ARG A 216 -19.42 13.71 17.70
C ARG A 216 -18.39 12.93 16.87
N ILE A 217 -18.42 13.06 15.54
CA ILE A 217 -17.39 12.48 14.67
C ILE A 217 -16.02 13.09 14.96
N ALA A 218 -15.93 14.42 15.08
CA ALA A 218 -14.67 15.10 15.40
C ALA A 218 -14.12 14.67 16.78
N GLU A 219 -14.98 14.52 17.78
CA GLU A 219 -14.63 14.00 19.11
C GLU A 219 -14.08 12.56 19.03
N ALA A 220 -14.77 11.68 18.29
CA ALA A 220 -14.35 10.29 18.11
C ALA A 220 -12.99 10.18 17.39
N LEU A 221 -12.78 10.98 16.33
CA LEU A 221 -11.50 11.06 15.63
C LEU A 221 -10.38 11.53 16.57
N ALA A 222 -10.62 12.59 17.35
CA ALA A 222 -9.67 13.11 18.32
C ALA A 222 -9.33 12.09 19.41
N HIS A 223 -10.33 11.36 19.92
CA HIS A 223 -10.13 10.29 20.92
C HIS A 223 -9.22 9.18 20.40
N LEU A 224 -9.31 8.82 19.12
CA LEU A 224 -8.46 7.81 18.47
C LEU A 224 -7.11 8.37 17.98
N GLY A 225 -6.82 9.65 18.23
CA GLY A 225 -5.60 10.32 17.78
C GLY A 225 -5.54 10.53 16.26
N LEU A 226 -6.69 10.61 15.60
CA LEU A 226 -6.82 10.93 14.18
C LEU A 226 -7.08 12.43 14.05
N VAL A 227 -6.10 13.16 13.51
CA VAL A 227 -6.22 14.61 13.32
C VAL A 227 -7.23 14.89 12.22
N ALA A 228 -8.21 15.75 12.52
CA ALA A 228 -9.26 16.15 11.60
C ALA A 228 -9.54 17.66 11.68
N ARG A 229 -10.07 18.21 10.58
CA ARG A 229 -10.54 19.58 10.46
C ARG A 229 -12.06 19.60 10.38
N GLY A 230 -12.68 20.64 10.94
CA GLY A 230 -14.13 20.81 10.94
C GLY A 230 -14.82 20.22 12.17
N PRO A 231 -16.15 20.38 12.30
CA PRO A 231 -17.05 20.98 11.29
C PRO A 231 -17.01 22.50 11.20
N GLY A 232 -16.29 23.20 12.09
CA GLY A 232 -16.26 24.66 12.12
C GLY A 232 -17.63 25.26 12.41
N LEU A 233 -17.85 26.54 12.04
CA LEU A 233 -19.18 27.15 12.13
C LEU A 233 -20.03 26.70 10.94
N VAL A 234 -21.02 25.84 11.19
CA VAL A 234 -22.01 25.43 10.19
C VAL A 234 -23.17 26.43 10.20
N ARG A 235 -23.48 27.04 9.05
CA ARG A 235 -24.64 27.93 8.92
C ARG A 235 -25.94 27.11 9.00
N PRO A 236 -27.06 27.70 9.45
CA PRO A 236 -28.37 27.09 9.25
C PRO A 236 -28.55 26.68 7.78
N ASP A 237 -29.06 25.48 7.55
CA ASP A 237 -29.30 24.88 6.22
C ASP A 237 -28.06 24.59 5.36
N ALA A 238 -26.84 24.71 5.90
CA ALA A 238 -25.61 24.32 5.21
C ALA A 238 -25.16 22.91 5.61
N VAL A 239 -24.59 22.17 4.65
CA VAL A 239 -23.91 20.90 4.92
C VAL A 239 -22.56 21.19 5.59
N GLY A 240 -22.35 20.65 6.79
CA GLY A 240 -21.06 20.71 7.47
C GLY A 240 -20.12 19.60 6.99
N ARG A 241 -18.82 19.73 7.29
CA ARG A 241 -17.79 18.78 6.86
C ARG A 241 -16.75 18.53 7.93
N VAL A 242 -16.46 17.27 8.22
CA VAL A 242 -15.27 16.85 8.97
C VAL A 242 -14.34 16.09 8.03
N GLU A 243 -13.05 16.39 8.05
CA GLU A 243 -12.07 15.80 7.14
C GLU A 243 -10.75 15.47 7.86
N THR A 244 -10.24 14.25 7.68
CA THR A 244 -8.94 13.84 8.20
C THR A 244 -7.78 14.45 7.41
N GLU A 245 -6.56 14.37 7.95
CA GLU A 245 -5.36 14.65 7.15
C GLU A 245 -5.27 13.78 5.89
N ARG A 246 -4.62 14.31 4.85
CA ARG A 246 -4.50 13.68 3.52
C ARG A 246 -3.22 12.86 3.37
N HIS A 247 -2.78 12.23 4.46
CA HIS A 247 -1.57 11.43 4.51
C HIS A 247 -1.93 9.94 4.52
N LEU A 248 -1.05 9.11 3.95
CA LEU A 248 -1.29 7.68 3.85
C LEU A 248 -1.42 7.03 5.23
N ASP A 249 -0.63 7.47 6.20
CA ASP A 249 -0.69 6.96 7.58
C ASP A 249 -2.03 7.28 8.26
N ALA A 250 -2.59 8.49 8.04
CA ALA A 250 -3.90 8.85 8.57
C ALA A 250 -5.02 7.99 7.95
N ALA A 251 -5.00 7.79 6.63
CA ALA A 251 -5.98 6.97 5.92
C ALA A 251 -5.95 5.50 6.38
N LEU A 252 -4.74 4.92 6.47
CA LEU A 252 -4.54 3.55 6.95
C LEU A 252 -4.94 3.40 8.41
N ARG A 253 -4.58 4.34 9.27
CA ARG A 253 -5.00 4.32 10.68
C ARG A 253 -6.52 4.40 10.80
N PHE A 254 -7.21 5.26 10.05
CA PHE A 254 -8.67 5.28 10.06
C PHE A 254 -9.23 3.92 9.65
N ARG A 255 -8.80 3.38 8.51
CA ARG A 255 -9.24 2.06 8.00
C ARG A 255 -9.02 0.94 9.02
N HIS A 256 -7.81 0.83 9.56
CA HIS A 256 -7.46 -0.24 10.48
C HIS A 256 -8.11 -0.08 11.85
N LEU A 257 -8.13 1.12 12.43
CA LEU A 257 -8.70 1.34 13.76
C LEU A 257 -10.22 1.10 13.78
N THR A 258 -10.91 1.46 12.70
CA THR A 258 -12.38 1.42 12.62
C THR A 258 -12.89 0.16 11.92
N GLY A 259 -12.08 -0.50 11.08
CA GLY A 259 -12.58 -1.59 10.23
C GLY A 259 -13.63 -1.14 9.22
N ALA A 260 -13.73 0.16 8.91
CA ALA A 260 -14.69 0.69 7.95
C ALA A 260 -14.41 0.17 6.53
N ALA A 261 -15.48 -0.08 5.77
CA ALA A 261 -15.42 -0.57 4.40
C ALA A 261 -15.09 0.59 3.43
N LEU A 262 -13.83 1.04 3.44
CA LEU A 262 -13.35 2.06 2.50
C LEU A 262 -13.12 1.44 1.11
N PRO A 263 -13.32 2.21 0.03
CA PRO A 263 -12.79 1.82 -1.27
C PRO A 263 -11.26 1.72 -1.23
N PRO A 264 -10.63 1.09 -2.24
CA PRO A 264 -9.19 1.07 -2.40
C PRO A 264 -8.57 2.45 -2.23
N LEU A 265 -7.55 2.56 -1.37
CA LEU A 265 -6.81 3.79 -1.18
C LEU A 265 -5.90 4.04 -2.38
N ASP A 266 -5.82 5.30 -2.84
CA ASP A 266 -4.86 5.71 -3.86
C ASP A 266 -3.77 6.59 -3.22
N ALA A 267 -2.64 5.95 -2.93
CA ALA A 267 -1.45 6.61 -2.40
C ALA A 267 -0.54 7.19 -3.50
N SER A 268 -0.87 7.02 -4.78
CA SER A 268 0.04 7.33 -5.89
C SER A 268 0.43 8.80 -5.90
N GLY A 269 1.73 9.07 -5.81
CA GLY A 269 2.27 10.42 -5.78
C GLY A 269 2.21 11.12 -4.42
N ALA A 270 1.71 10.45 -3.36
CA ALA A 270 1.77 10.97 -2.01
C ALA A 270 3.21 10.94 -1.46
N GLY A 271 3.60 11.96 -0.69
CA GLY A 271 4.93 12.06 -0.10
C GLY A 271 5.20 10.98 0.95
N VAL A 272 6.35 10.33 0.86
CA VAL A 272 6.83 9.42 1.92
C VAL A 272 7.37 10.26 3.07
N ARG A 273 6.88 10.00 4.28
CA ARG A 273 7.21 10.79 5.47
C ARG A 273 8.27 10.09 6.30
N ARG A 274 8.94 10.90 7.11
CA ARG A 274 9.78 10.48 8.22
C ARG A 274 9.27 11.23 9.46
N GLU A 275 8.95 10.50 10.51
CA GLU A 275 8.37 11.05 11.73
C GLU A 275 9.19 10.57 12.92
N ARG A 276 9.34 11.42 13.96
CA ARG A 276 10.12 11.08 15.15
C ARG A 276 9.68 9.78 15.84
N ARG A 277 8.43 9.36 15.63
CA ARG A 277 7.91 8.09 16.13
C ARG A 277 8.52 6.86 15.43
N LEU A 278 9.14 7.06 14.26
CA LEU A 278 9.85 6.04 13.47
C LEU A 278 11.36 6.03 13.74
N THR A 279 11.78 6.55 14.89
CA THR A 279 13.18 6.48 15.32
C THR A 279 13.48 5.07 15.84
N VAL A 280 14.62 4.51 15.42
CA VAL A 280 15.13 3.24 15.94
C VAL A 280 15.50 3.40 17.41
N VAL A 281 14.92 2.58 18.28
CA VAL A 281 15.20 2.59 19.73
C VAL A 281 15.96 1.37 20.19
N ASP A 282 15.90 0.27 19.45
CA ASP A 282 16.58 -0.97 19.79
C ASP A 282 16.86 -1.83 18.55
N ILE A 283 17.99 -2.55 18.57
CA ILE A 283 18.39 -3.53 17.56
C ILE A 283 18.96 -4.74 18.31
N GLU A 284 18.27 -5.87 18.22
CA GLU A 284 18.57 -7.07 19.00
C GLU A 284 18.88 -8.25 18.07
N ASP A 285 20.01 -8.94 18.27
CA ASP A 285 20.21 -10.28 17.71
C ASP A 285 19.38 -11.29 18.51
N LEU A 286 18.48 -12.00 17.84
CA LEU A 286 17.60 -12.95 18.50
C LEU A 286 18.31 -14.25 18.88
N GLY A 287 19.48 -14.53 18.31
CA GLY A 287 20.17 -15.81 18.47
C GLY A 287 19.37 -16.98 17.87
N LEU A 288 18.44 -16.69 16.96
CA LEU A 288 17.55 -17.65 16.32
C LEU A 288 17.75 -17.67 14.82
N THR A 289 17.65 -18.87 14.24
CA THR A 289 17.54 -19.07 12.79
C THR A 289 16.07 -19.30 12.46
N LEU A 290 15.45 -18.38 11.71
CA LEU A 290 14.04 -18.48 11.31
C LEU A 290 13.92 -18.56 9.78
N PRO A 291 12.81 -19.11 9.25
CA PRO A 291 12.41 -18.90 7.87
C PRO A 291 12.14 -17.41 7.64
N LEU A 292 12.85 -16.83 6.67
CA LEU A 292 12.69 -15.46 6.24
C LEU A 292 12.29 -15.43 4.77
N TYR A 293 11.55 -14.40 4.39
CA TYR A 293 10.96 -14.23 3.07
C TYR A 293 11.42 -12.92 2.47
N ASP A 294 11.33 -12.84 1.15
CA ASP A 294 11.69 -11.64 0.41
C ASP A 294 10.96 -11.59 -0.93
N ILE A 295 10.75 -10.38 -1.43
CA ILE A 295 10.11 -10.13 -2.72
C ILE A 295 10.95 -9.18 -3.56
N ALA A 296 10.97 -9.42 -4.87
CA ALA A 296 11.45 -8.46 -5.85
C ALA A 296 10.27 -7.61 -6.34
N THR A 297 10.45 -6.29 -6.48
CA THR A 297 9.40 -5.38 -6.99
C THR A 297 9.92 -4.57 -8.18
N GLY A 298 9.00 -4.06 -9.01
CA GLY A 298 9.35 -3.23 -10.17
C GLY A 298 10.06 -1.91 -9.84
N THR A 299 9.85 -1.37 -8.63
CA THR A 299 10.40 -0.08 -8.17
C THR A 299 11.70 -0.24 -7.41
N GLY A 300 12.06 -1.45 -6.98
CA GLY A 300 13.26 -1.68 -6.19
C GLY A 300 13.07 -1.35 -4.70
N ASP A 301 11.84 -1.37 -4.20
CA ASP A 301 11.44 -1.24 -2.78
C ASP A 301 9.98 -1.65 -2.56
N PHE A 302 9.60 -1.79 -1.30
CA PHE A 302 8.21 -2.03 -0.87
C PHE A 302 7.99 -1.52 0.56
N ILE A 303 6.73 -1.46 0.99
CA ILE A 303 6.38 -1.08 2.36
C ILE A 303 6.11 -2.33 3.21
N ALA A 304 6.97 -2.59 4.19
CA ALA A 304 6.89 -3.71 5.12
C ALA A 304 6.74 -3.21 6.56
N ASP A 305 5.69 -3.67 7.25
CA ASP A 305 5.24 -3.15 8.56
C ASP A 305 5.29 -1.62 8.65
N GLY A 306 4.83 -0.99 7.57
CA GLY A 306 4.77 0.45 7.43
C GLY A 306 6.10 1.14 7.14
N LEU A 307 7.21 0.44 6.94
CA LEU A 307 8.53 1.02 6.62
C LEU A 307 8.95 0.76 5.19
N VAL A 308 9.76 1.67 4.63
CA VAL A 308 10.36 1.48 3.30
C VAL A 308 11.50 0.48 3.39
N SER A 309 11.30 -0.68 2.79
CA SER A 309 12.19 -1.83 2.81
C SER A 309 12.84 -2.07 1.45
N HIS A 310 14.11 -2.45 1.47
CA HIS A 310 14.82 -2.83 0.27
C HIS A 310 14.40 -4.25 -0.16
N PRO A 311 14.19 -4.52 -1.45
CA PRO A 311 13.90 -5.85 -1.95
C PRO A 311 15.18 -6.64 -2.04
N GLY A 312 15.14 -7.90 -1.64
CA GLY A 312 16.27 -8.76 -1.88
C GLY A 312 16.36 -9.22 -3.33
N LEU A 313 17.52 -9.79 -3.61
CA LEU A 313 17.91 -10.17 -4.96
C LEU A 313 17.33 -11.55 -5.26
N VAL A 314 16.02 -11.66 -5.49
CA VAL A 314 15.47 -12.92 -6.00
C VAL A 314 15.87 -13.04 -7.48
N ARG A 315 16.87 -13.89 -7.73
CA ARG A 315 17.50 -14.08 -9.04
C ARG A 315 16.52 -14.76 -9.99
N ASN A 316 16.05 -14.03 -11.01
CA ASN A 316 15.85 -14.53 -12.39
C ASN A 316 15.44 -13.48 -13.45
N VAL A 317 15.61 -12.17 -13.20
CA VAL A 317 15.40 -11.15 -14.25
C VAL A 317 16.70 -10.39 -14.50
N HIS A 318 17.37 -10.75 -15.59
CA HIS A 318 18.54 -10.11 -16.21
C HIS A 318 19.52 -9.38 -15.27
N THR A 319 20.58 -10.10 -14.90
CA THR A 319 21.87 -9.49 -14.54
C THR A 319 22.36 -8.57 -15.66
N SER A 320 22.33 -7.26 -15.44
CA SER A 320 23.50 -6.45 -15.75
C SER A 320 24.48 -6.66 -14.60
N PRO A 321 25.58 -7.41 -14.81
CA PRO A 321 26.67 -7.43 -13.84
C PRO A 321 27.27 -6.01 -13.80
N ASP A 322 27.61 -5.55 -12.59
CA ASP A 322 28.22 -4.25 -12.29
C ASP A 322 27.31 -3.01 -12.13
N LEU A 323 26.10 -3.19 -11.59
CA LEU A 323 25.35 -2.07 -11.00
C LEU A 323 24.94 -2.39 -9.56
N ASP A 324 25.76 -1.91 -8.62
CA ASP A 324 25.37 -1.74 -7.23
C ASP A 324 24.14 -0.82 -7.19
N SER A 325 22.97 -1.42 -7.05
CA SER A 325 21.67 -0.78 -7.20
C SER A 325 21.35 0.15 -6.01
N GLY A 326 22.26 0.34 -5.07
CA GLY A 326 22.13 1.28 -3.96
C GLY A 326 22.77 2.65 -4.23
N HIS A 327 23.85 2.71 -5.02
CA HIS A 327 24.60 3.97 -5.23
C HIS A 327 24.14 4.77 -6.46
N ASP A 328 23.69 4.11 -7.54
CA ASP A 328 23.50 4.80 -8.83
C ASP A 328 22.05 5.28 -9.10
N VAL A 329 21.07 4.87 -8.27
CA VAL A 329 19.66 5.31 -8.37
C VAL A 329 19.38 6.64 -7.69
N ASP A 330 20.17 7.04 -6.70
CA ASP A 330 19.99 8.31 -6.00
C ASP A 330 20.66 9.50 -6.73
N THR A 331 21.54 9.25 -7.71
CA THR A 331 22.25 10.30 -8.48
C THR A 331 21.81 10.45 -9.93
N ARG A 332 20.96 9.55 -10.46
CA ARG A 332 20.51 9.60 -11.86
C ARG A 332 19.00 9.44 -11.94
N ILE A 333 18.35 10.34 -12.65
CA ILE A 333 16.95 10.22 -13.06
C ILE A 333 16.84 8.98 -13.94
N VAL A 334 16.47 7.83 -13.36
CA VAL A 334 16.11 6.64 -14.12
C VAL A 334 14.70 6.88 -14.65
N VAL A 335 14.59 7.44 -15.86
CA VAL A 335 13.34 7.40 -16.61
C VAL A 335 13.15 5.97 -17.12
N LYS A 336 12.43 5.15 -16.35
CA LYS A 336 11.93 3.87 -16.84
C LYS A 336 10.70 4.15 -17.68
N VAL A 337 10.93 4.43 -18.97
CA VAL A 337 9.87 4.57 -19.98
C VAL A 337 9.26 3.19 -20.21
N ASN A 338 8.27 2.82 -19.42
CA ASN A 338 7.29 1.82 -19.83
C ASN A 338 6.05 2.58 -20.31
N ALA A 339 6.13 3.08 -21.55
CA ALA A 339 4.96 3.44 -22.32
C ALA A 339 4.14 2.15 -22.53
N GLY A 340 2.95 2.10 -21.92
CA GLY A 340 1.98 1.07 -22.25
C GLY A 340 1.49 1.28 -23.68
N GLU A 341 1.58 0.24 -24.51
CA GLU A 341 0.67 0.07 -25.64
C GLU A 341 0.21 -1.39 -25.72
N PRO A 342 -1.10 -1.64 -25.90
CA PRO A 342 -1.64 -2.98 -26.02
C PRO A 342 -1.42 -3.55 -27.42
N ILE A 343 -1.01 -4.82 -27.44
CA ILE A 343 -0.85 -5.68 -28.61
C ILE A 343 -2.14 -5.65 -29.47
N ARG A 344 -2.10 -4.98 -30.62
CA ARG A 344 -3.03 -5.24 -31.71
C ARG A 344 -2.52 -6.43 -32.51
N ARG A 345 -3.34 -7.48 -32.58
CA ARG A 345 -3.15 -8.62 -33.48
C ARG A 345 -3.33 -8.14 -34.93
N GLU A 346 -2.36 -8.42 -35.79
CA GLU A 346 -2.48 -8.28 -37.24
C GLU A 346 -2.47 -9.68 -37.89
N PRO A 347 -3.27 -9.94 -38.95
CA PRO A 347 -3.38 -11.26 -39.58
C PRO A 347 -2.19 -11.57 -40.52
N PRO A 348 -1.96 -12.83 -40.92
CA PRO A 348 -0.72 -13.23 -41.57
C PRO A 348 -0.62 -12.65 -42.99
N SER A 349 0.52 -12.03 -43.29
CA SER A 349 0.89 -11.54 -44.63
C SER A 349 1.81 -12.53 -45.36
N PRO A 350 1.78 -12.60 -46.71
CA PRO A 350 2.47 -13.60 -47.51
C PRO A 350 3.96 -13.27 -47.76
N GLY A 351 4.77 -14.32 -47.96
CA GLY A 351 6.24 -14.24 -48.04
C GLY A 351 6.82 -13.46 -49.24
N PRO A 352 8.11 -13.09 -49.18
CA PRO A 352 8.70 -12.14 -50.13
C PRO A 352 9.22 -12.80 -51.41
N ARG A 353 8.86 -12.22 -52.57
CA ARG A 353 9.56 -12.42 -53.86
C ARG A 353 10.65 -11.35 -54.04
N ARG A 354 11.82 -11.83 -54.45
CA ARG A 354 13.06 -11.13 -54.81
C ARG A 354 12.84 -10.21 -56.02
N LEU A 355 13.32 -8.96 -55.99
CA LEU A 355 13.43 -8.13 -57.19
C LEU A 355 14.76 -7.36 -57.23
N GLN A 356 15.41 -7.45 -58.39
CA GLN A 356 16.71 -6.90 -58.76
C GLN A 356 16.63 -5.41 -59.13
N ARG A 357 17.73 -4.68 -58.93
CA ARG A 357 17.94 -3.28 -59.33
C ARG A 357 18.10 -3.11 -60.85
N PRO A 358 17.67 -1.97 -61.41
CA PRO A 358 18.33 -1.39 -62.60
C PRO A 358 18.84 0.05 -62.39
N ARG A 359 19.81 0.43 -63.24
CA ARG A 359 20.58 1.69 -63.30
C ARG A 359 19.83 2.85 -64.01
N PRO A 360 20.30 4.12 -63.88
CA PRO A 360 19.55 5.32 -64.27
C PRO A 360 19.98 5.93 -65.62
N ALA A 361 19.10 6.70 -66.27
CA ALA A 361 19.40 7.91 -67.06
C ALA A 361 18.15 8.48 -67.79
N GLY A 362 18.11 9.81 -67.96
CA GLY A 362 17.53 10.44 -69.16
C GLY A 362 16.38 11.42 -68.97
N ARG A 363 16.62 12.70 -69.26
CA ARG A 363 15.67 13.85 -69.23
C ARG A 363 14.56 13.78 -70.31
N PRO A 364 13.46 14.55 -70.16
CA PRO A 364 12.22 14.34 -70.90
C PRO A 364 12.13 15.17 -72.20
N ARG A 365 11.36 14.66 -73.18
CA ARG A 365 10.77 15.47 -74.27
C ARG A 365 9.31 15.09 -74.53
N ALA A 366 8.57 16.11 -74.96
CA ALA A 366 7.12 16.30 -74.97
C ALA A 366 6.34 15.45 -76.02
N PRO A 367 4.99 15.46 -75.98
CA PRO A 367 4.12 14.38 -76.46
C PRO A 367 3.56 14.62 -77.87
N ARG A 368 3.13 13.55 -78.55
CA ARG A 368 2.11 13.63 -79.62
C ARG A 368 1.15 12.43 -79.63
N LEU A 369 -0.09 12.82 -79.92
CA LEU A 369 -1.42 12.20 -79.95
C LEU A 369 -1.62 10.89 -80.76
N PRO A 370 -2.81 10.25 -80.65
CA PRO A 370 -3.04 8.83 -80.93
C PRO A 370 -3.65 8.56 -82.32
N GLY A 371 -3.65 7.28 -82.71
CA GLY A 371 -4.32 6.76 -83.91
C GLY A 371 -4.37 5.23 -83.89
N PRO A 372 -5.28 4.60 -84.65
CA PRO A 372 -6.41 3.90 -84.03
C PRO A 372 -6.41 2.38 -84.17
N ILE A 373 -7.41 1.82 -83.49
CA ILE A 373 -7.83 0.43 -83.35
C ILE A 373 -8.30 -0.16 -84.69
N SER A 374 -7.99 -1.43 -84.90
CA SER A 374 -8.89 -2.41 -85.53
C SER A 374 -8.77 -3.73 -84.80
#